data_AF-A0A1G6YYS5-F1
#
_entry.id   AF-A0A1G6YYS5-F1
#
_cell.length_a   1.000
_cell.length_b   1.000
_cell.length_c   1.000
_cell.angle_alpha   90.00
_cell.angle_beta   90.00
_cell.angle_gamma   90.00
#
_symmetry.space_group_name_H-M   'P 1'
#
loop_
_entity.id
_entity.type
_entity.pdbx_description
1 polymer ?
#
loop_
_entity_poly.entity_id
_entity_poly.type
_entity_poly.pdbx_seq_one_letter_code
_entity_poly.pdbx_strand_id
1 'polypeptide(L)'
;MSALVLIPSHVVVPVGGGLSVRTIRVVVTINDVAYQVDRPLLMVGRNVALSPDVSVQGAVVGFHMDRWCVIAFGDTAGAGVQLPRYLGDQVVAARMARDFEGDPRIGWDSPEVEIEAWCVRWIETHRGGEVTAP
;
A
#
# COMPACT_ATOMS: atom_id res chain seq x y z
N MET A 1 -20.65 1.21 -19.13
CA MET A 1 -20.52 2.49 -18.39
C MET A 1 -19.08 2.56 -17.92
N SER A 2 -18.28 3.52 -18.41
CA SER A 2 -16.87 3.63 -18.03
C SER A 2 -16.75 4.59 -16.85
N ALA A 3 -16.16 4.15 -15.75
CA ALA A 3 -15.82 5.01 -14.62
C ALA A 3 -14.38 5.50 -14.77
N LEU A 4 -14.16 6.82 -14.64
CA LEU A 4 -12.82 7.39 -14.51
C LEU A 4 -12.43 7.34 -13.04
N VAL A 5 -11.34 6.64 -12.72
CA VAL A 5 -10.76 6.60 -11.38
C VAL A 5 -9.43 7.35 -11.40
N LEU A 6 -9.34 8.43 -10.62
CA LEU A 6 -8.10 9.18 -10.42
C LEU A 6 -7.41 8.64 -9.16
N ILE A 7 -6.18 8.15 -9.32
CA ILE A 7 -5.33 7.75 -8.19
C ILE A 7 -4.14 8.71 -8.14
N PRO A 8 -4.04 9.58 -7.14
CA PRO A 8 -2.94 10.53 -7.06
C PRO A 8 -1.63 9.82 -6.69
N SER A 9 -0.50 10.32 -7.17
CA SER A 9 0.83 9.84 -6.80
C SER A 9 1.43 10.58 -5.58
N HIS A 10 0.70 11.56 -5.07
CA HIS A 10 1.10 12.38 -3.94
C HIS A 10 -0.09 12.61 -3.02
N VAL A 11 0.19 12.83 -1.75
CA VAL A 11 -0.80 13.10 -0.73
C VAL A 11 -0.43 14.41 -0.08
N VAL A 12 -1.41 15.29 0.06
CA VAL A 12 -1.26 16.57 0.74
C VAL A 12 -1.78 16.41 2.16
N VAL A 13 -0.89 16.54 3.15
CA VAL A 13 -1.25 16.47 4.57
C VAL A 13 -1.04 17.82 5.23
N PRO A 14 -1.98 18.30 6.07
CA PRO A 14 -1.78 19.49 6.87
C PRO A 14 -0.72 19.24 7.94
N VAL A 15 0.19 20.20 8.11
CA VAL A 15 1.23 20.21 9.15
C VAL A 15 1.18 21.54 9.89
N GLY A 16 1.80 21.64 11.07
CA GLY A 16 1.76 22.86 11.89
C GLY A 16 2.21 24.10 11.10
N GLY A 17 1.24 24.92 10.68
CA GLY A 17 1.47 26.16 9.90
C GLY A 17 1.46 26.02 8.37
N GLY A 18 1.16 24.85 7.79
CA GLY A 18 1.17 24.71 6.33
C GLY A 18 0.68 23.36 5.79
N LEU A 19 1.01 23.11 4.52
CA LEU A 19 0.74 21.86 3.82
C LEU A 19 2.06 21.14 3.53
N SER A 20 2.09 19.83 3.75
CA SER A 20 3.17 18.94 3.35
C SER A 20 2.67 18.06 2.21
N VAL A 21 3.36 18.10 1.07
CA VAL A 21 3.14 17.14 -0.03
C VAL A 21 4.10 16.00 0.18
N ARG A 22 3.60 14.77 0.30
CA ARG A 22 4.44 13.58 0.41
C ARG A 22 4.08 12.58 -0.69
N THR A 23 5.10 11.85 -1.13
CA THR A 23 5.02 10.85 -2.19
C THR A 23 5.85 9.65 -1.77
N ILE A 24 5.38 8.45 -2.11
CA ILE A 24 6.16 7.23 -1.96
C ILE A 24 6.74 6.88 -3.33
N ARG A 25 8.06 6.80 -3.42
CA ARG A 25 8.76 6.43 -4.66
C ARG A 25 9.23 4.99 -4.56
N VAL A 26 9.04 4.25 -5.63
CA VAL A 26 9.67 2.95 -5.85
C VAL A 26 10.88 3.14 -6.75
N VAL A 27 11.98 2.46 -6.42
CA VAL A 27 13.14 2.35 -7.31
C VAL A 27 12.92 1.17 -8.23
N VAL A 28 12.93 1.42 -9.54
CA VAL A 28 12.82 0.40 -10.57
C VAL A 28 14.08 0.40 -11.41
N THR A 29 14.62 -0.78 -11.70
CA THR A 29 15.82 -0.91 -12.54
C THR A 29 15.39 -1.31 -13.95
N ILE A 30 15.74 -0.48 -14.94
CA ILE A 30 15.48 -0.73 -16.36
C ILE A 30 16.82 -0.63 -17.08
N ASN A 31 17.25 -1.71 -17.72
CA ASN A 31 18.53 -1.79 -18.44
C ASN A 31 19.72 -1.28 -17.59
N ASP A 32 19.84 -1.79 -16.36
CA ASP A 32 20.86 -1.41 -15.36
C ASP A 32 20.84 0.05 -14.88
N VAL A 33 19.83 0.83 -15.26
CA VAL A 33 19.61 2.20 -14.78
C VAL A 33 18.49 2.21 -13.75
N ALA A 34 18.75 2.80 -12.59
CA ALA A 34 17.76 2.99 -11.53
C ALA A 34 16.91 4.24 -11.81
N TYR A 35 15.59 4.06 -11.91
CA TYR A 35 14.62 5.13 -12.02
C TYR A 35 13.80 5.21 -10.73
N GLN A 36 13.40 6.43 -10.36
CA GLN A 36 12.42 6.64 -9.31
C GLN A 36 11.06 6.88 -9.94
N VAL A 37 10.07 6.07 -9.56
CA VAL A 37 8.69 6.19 -10.01
C VAL A 37 7.81 6.46 -8.82
N ASP A 38 6.95 7.46 -8.91
CA ASP A 38 5.99 7.74 -7.86
C ASP A 38 4.92 6.63 -7.84
N ARG A 39 4.66 6.04 -6.67
CA ARG A 39 3.59 5.06 -6.50
C ARG A 39 2.23 5.76 -6.51
N PRO A 40 1.22 5.24 -7.21
CA PRO A 40 -0.16 5.64 -7.02
C PRO A 40 -0.58 5.31 -5.58
N LEU A 41 -1.16 6.29 -4.88
CA LEU A 41 -1.59 6.16 -3.49
C LEU A 41 -3.06 6.51 -3.36
N LEU A 42 -3.81 5.61 -2.75
CA LEU A 42 -5.18 5.87 -2.32
C LEU A 42 -5.25 5.88 -0.79
N MET A 43 -5.51 7.06 -0.22
CA MET A 43 -5.63 7.18 1.23
C MET A 43 -6.85 6.43 1.75
N VAL A 44 -6.64 5.60 2.78
CA VAL A 44 -7.71 4.88 3.48
C VAL A 44 -7.89 5.39 4.90
N GLY A 45 -6.78 5.78 5.54
CA GLY A 45 -6.73 6.25 6.91
C GLY A 45 -5.89 7.51 7.05
N ARG A 46 -5.52 7.84 8.28
CA ARG A 46 -4.66 9.01 8.55
C ARG A 46 -3.22 8.72 8.13
N ASN A 47 -2.74 7.50 8.40
CA ASN A 47 -1.36 7.11 8.16
C ASN A 47 -1.23 5.86 7.28
N VAL A 48 -2.28 5.53 6.51
CA VAL A 48 -2.34 4.31 5.70
C VAL A 48 -2.93 4.61 4.34
N ALA A 49 -2.26 4.09 3.30
CA ALA A 49 -2.68 4.18 1.91
C ALA A 49 -2.67 2.79 1.24
N LEU A 50 -3.38 2.67 0.13
CA LEU A 50 -3.27 1.54 -0.78
C LEU A 50 -2.45 1.94 -2.00
N SER A 51 -1.66 1.00 -2.51
CA SER A 51 -0.99 1.12 -3.81
C SER A 51 -1.21 -0.15 -4.61
N PRO A 52 -1.37 -0.06 -5.94
CA PRO A 52 -1.19 -1.22 -6.80
C PRO A 52 0.26 -1.69 -6.73
N ASP A 53 0.47 -2.98 -7.00
CA ASP A 53 1.80 -3.55 -7.17
C ASP A 53 2.46 -2.96 -8.42
N VAL A 54 3.78 -2.76 -8.33
CA VAL A 54 4.57 -2.16 -9.41
C VAL A 54 5.51 -3.23 -9.94
N SER A 55 5.39 -3.52 -11.23
CA SER A 55 6.31 -4.44 -11.90
C SER A 55 7.10 -3.74 -12.98
N VAL A 56 8.23 -4.33 -13.32
CA VAL A 56 9.06 -3.93 -14.44
C VAL A 56 9.18 -5.10 -15.41
N GLN A 57 8.86 -4.87 -16.68
CA GLN A 57 9.02 -5.85 -17.75
C GLN A 57 9.77 -5.20 -18.91
N GLY A 58 11.06 -5.49 -19.01
CA GLY A 58 11.95 -4.80 -19.95
C GLY A 58 11.99 -3.30 -19.66
N ALA A 59 11.57 -2.48 -20.64
CA ALA A 59 11.51 -1.02 -20.51
C ALA A 59 10.13 -0.48 -20.05
N VAL A 60 9.23 -1.37 -19.64
CA VAL A 60 7.85 -1.00 -19.26
C VAL A 60 7.68 -1.11 -17.75
N VAL A 61 7.15 -0.04 -17.15
CA VAL A 61 6.65 -0.05 -15.77
C VAL A 61 5.14 -0.30 -15.81
N GLY A 62 4.69 -1.35 -15.14
CA GLY A 62 3.29 -1.73 -15.04
C GLY A 62 2.75 -1.57 -13.63
N PHE A 63 1.52 -1.08 -13.52
CA PHE A 63 0.75 -1.06 -12.27
C PHE A 63 -0.32 -2.15 -12.32
N HIS A 64 -0.27 -3.08 -11.37
CA HIS A 64 -1.20 -4.22 -11.28
C HIS A 64 -2.42 -3.83 -10.45
N MET A 65 -3.50 -3.47 -11.13
CA MET A 65 -4.75 -3.04 -10.49
C MET A 65 -5.56 -4.18 -9.85
N ASP A 66 -5.08 -5.41 -10.02
CA ASP A 66 -5.56 -6.66 -9.42
C ASP A 66 -4.64 -7.13 -8.28
N ARG A 67 -3.65 -6.32 -7.86
CA ARG A 67 -2.72 -6.65 -6.76
C ARG A 67 -2.45 -5.41 -5.93
N TRP A 68 -3.16 -5.27 -4.81
CA TRP A 68 -3.08 -4.12 -3.92
C TRP A 68 -2.28 -4.42 -2.67
N CYS A 69 -1.42 -3.50 -2.26
CA CYS A 69 -0.76 -3.54 -0.95
C CYS A 69 -1.19 -2.37 -0.07
N VAL A 70 -1.16 -2.61 1.23
CA VAL A 70 -1.37 -1.60 2.27
C VAL A 70 -0.01 -1.04 2.65
N ILE A 71 0.13 0.28 2.59
CA ILE A 71 1.39 0.99 2.83
C ILE A 71 1.21 1.99 3.97
N ALA A 72 2.15 1.98 4.90
CA ALA A 72 2.31 3.02 5.89
C ALA A 72 2.73 4.33 5.22
N PHE A 73 1.97 5.37 5.49
CA PHE A 73 2.21 6.70 5.00
C PHE A 73 2.32 7.63 6.22
N GLY A 74 3.53 8.06 6.59
CA GLY A 74 3.69 8.89 7.78
C GLY A 74 5.03 8.75 8.48
N ASP A 75 5.13 9.38 9.64
CA ASP A 75 6.37 9.49 10.42
C ASP A 75 6.65 8.25 11.29
N THR A 76 5.69 7.33 11.39
CA THR A 76 5.72 6.20 12.33
C THR A 76 6.42 4.93 11.82
N ALA A 77 6.59 4.75 10.51
CA ALA A 77 7.13 3.50 9.95
C ALA A 77 8.37 3.68 9.05
N GLY A 78 8.80 4.93 8.79
CA GLY A 78 9.59 5.21 7.61
C GLY A 78 8.70 5.17 6.37
N ALA A 79 8.80 6.19 5.52
CA ALA A 79 7.96 6.27 4.33
C ALA A 79 8.15 5.02 3.45
N GLY A 80 7.07 4.29 3.18
CA GLY A 80 7.10 3.17 2.23
C GLY A 80 7.12 1.75 2.83
N VAL A 81 7.03 1.58 4.16
CA VAL A 81 6.79 0.24 4.74
C VAL A 81 5.41 -0.27 4.32
N GLN A 82 5.33 -1.51 3.87
CA GLN A 82 4.09 -2.14 3.41
C GLN A 82 3.80 -3.42 4.17
N LEU A 83 2.51 -3.77 4.31
CA LEU A 83 2.14 -5.09 4.82
C LEU A 83 2.66 -6.18 3.86
N PRO A 84 3.11 -7.34 4.37
CA PRO A 84 3.78 -8.38 3.57
C PRO A 84 2.79 -9.23 2.76
N ARG A 85 1.66 -8.68 2.31
CA ARG A 85 0.62 -9.38 1.54
C ARG A 85 0.01 -8.45 0.49
N TYR A 86 -0.18 -9.00 -0.71
CA TYR A 86 -0.99 -8.39 -1.76
C TYR A 86 -2.41 -8.96 -1.72
N LEU A 87 -3.38 -8.14 -2.10
CA LEU A 87 -4.79 -8.48 -2.13
C LEU A 87 -5.37 -8.24 -3.53
N GLY A 88 -6.22 -9.16 -3.98
CA GLY A 88 -6.78 -9.15 -5.33
C GLY A 88 -7.77 -8.01 -5.61
N ASP A 89 -8.31 -7.41 -4.56
CA ASP A 89 -9.39 -6.45 -4.63
C ASP A 89 -9.11 -5.23 -3.74
N GLN A 90 -9.34 -4.04 -4.30
CA GLN A 90 -9.09 -2.77 -3.64
C GLN A 90 -9.95 -2.57 -2.38
N VAL A 91 -11.20 -3.06 -2.39
CA VAL A 91 -12.11 -2.93 -1.26
C VAL A 91 -11.69 -3.87 -0.12
N VAL A 92 -11.26 -5.09 -0.44
CA VAL A 92 -10.63 -6.02 0.53
C VAL A 92 -9.39 -5.38 1.14
N ALA A 93 -8.52 -4.77 0.33
CA ALA A 93 -7.33 -4.07 0.80
C ALA A 93 -7.67 -2.89 1.71
N ALA A 94 -8.71 -2.11 1.38
CA ALA A 94 -9.20 -1.03 2.22
C ALA A 94 -9.73 -1.53 3.57
N ARG A 95 -10.39 -2.71 3.62
CA ARG A 95 -10.82 -3.32 4.89
C ARG A 95 -9.63 -3.75 5.74
N MET A 96 -8.66 -4.47 5.16
CA MET A 96 -7.45 -4.87 5.88
C MET A 96 -6.71 -3.66 6.43
N ALA A 97 -6.57 -2.59 5.64
CA ALA A 97 -5.92 -1.36 6.06
C ALA A 97 -6.57 -0.73 7.30
N ARG A 98 -7.92 -0.67 7.34
CA ARG A 98 -8.66 -0.12 8.48
C ARG A 98 -8.56 -1.00 9.71
N ASP A 99 -8.67 -2.32 9.53
CA ASP A 99 -8.59 -3.26 10.64
C ASP A 99 -7.17 -3.29 11.24
N PHE A 100 -6.14 -3.15 10.40
CA PHE A 100 -4.76 -3.02 10.87
C PHE A 100 -4.55 -1.70 11.64
N GLU A 101 -4.99 -0.56 11.09
CA GLU A 101 -4.86 0.75 11.75
C GLU A 101 -5.66 0.83 13.07
N GLY A 102 -6.74 0.02 13.19
CA GLY A 102 -7.62 -0.01 14.36
C GLY A 102 -7.29 -1.07 15.43
N ASP A 103 -6.39 -2.03 15.17
CA ASP A 103 -6.08 -3.10 16.12
C ASP A 103 -4.98 -2.63 17.12
N PRO A 104 -5.31 -2.44 18.42
CA PRO A 104 -4.34 -1.92 19.39
C PRO A 104 -3.22 -2.90 19.75
N ARG A 105 -3.26 -4.14 19.25
CA ARG A 105 -2.29 -5.20 19.57
C ARG A 105 -1.19 -5.35 18.53
N ILE A 106 -1.29 -4.66 17.40
CA ILE A 106 -0.31 -4.70 16.31
C ILE A 106 -0.11 -3.28 15.79
N GLY A 107 1.08 -3.00 15.29
CA GLY A 107 1.42 -1.71 14.71
C GLY A 107 2.51 -1.85 13.65
N TRP A 108 2.83 -0.74 13.01
CA TRP A 108 3.91 -0.69 12.02
C TRP A 108 5.31 -0.87 12.62
N ASP A 109 5.44 -0.70 13.93
CA ASP A 109 6.64 -0.91 14.74
C ASP A 109 6.71 -2.31 15.36
N SER A 110 5.67 -3.13 15.19
CA SER A 110 5.69 -4.53 15.62
C SER A 110 6.74 -5.34 14.85
N PRO A 111 7.27 -6.43 15.44
CA PRO A 111 8.16 -7.33 14.73
C PRO A 111 7.54 -7.85 13.42
N GLU A 112 8.37 -7.96 12.37
CA GLU A 112 7.90 -8.39 11.03
C GLU A 112 7.12 -9.70 11.07
N VAL A 113 7.58 -10.67 11.87
CA VAL A 113 6.91 -11.96 12.05
C VAL A 113 5.51 -11.83 12.67
N GLU A 114 5.29 -10.84 13.54
CA GLU A 114 3.97 -10.58 14.14
C GLU A 114 3.03 -9.93 13.13
N ILE A 115 3.53 -8.98 12.34
CA ILE A 115 2.78 -8.35 11.24
C ILE A 115 2.39 -9.40 10.20
N GLU A 116 3.32 -10.28 9.81
CA GLU A 116 3.03 -11.38 8.88
C GLU A 116 1.96 -12.32 9.44
N ALA A 117 2.11 -12.75 10.69
CA ALA A 117 1.14 -13.62 11.34
C ALA A 117 -0.23 -12.96 11.47
N TRP A 118 -0.29 -11.65 11.74
CA TRP A 118 -1.54 -10.89 11.74
C TRP A 118 -2.19 -10.89 10.36
N CYS A 119 -1.43 -10.62 9.30
CA CYS A 119 -1.94 -10.60 7.93
C CYS A 119 -2.52 -11.96 7.53
N VAL A 120 -1.82 -13.05 7.85
CA VAL A 120 -2.29 -14.42 7.58
C VAL A 120 -3.60 -14.70 8.31
N ARG A 121 -3.68 -14.43 9.62
CA ARG A 121 -4.92 -14.64 10.39
C ARG A 121 -6.09 -13.80 9.87
N TRP A 122 -5.81 -12.54 9.51
CA TRP A 122 -6.83 -11.65 8.95
C TRP A 122 -7.36 -12.23 7.63
N ILE A 123 -6.47 -12.65 6.74
CA ILE A 123 -6.82 -13.28 5.46
C ILE A 123 -7.63 -14.55 5.68
N GLU A 124 -7.22 -15.44 6.58
CA GLU A 124 -7.95 -16.68 6.88
C GLU A 124 -9.36 -16.42 7.40
N THR A 125 -9.51 -15.41 8.25
CA THR A 125 -10.82 -14.99 8.81
C THR A 125 -11.75 -14.44 7.72
N HIS A 126 -11.20 -13.77 6.71
CA HIS A 126 -11.97 -13.08 5.67
C HIS A 126 -11.93 -13.77 4.30
N ARG A 127 -11.27 -14.93 4.18
CA ARG A 127 -11.09 -15.72 2.95
C ARG A 127 -12.37 -16.31 2.37
N GLY A 128 -13.51 -16.11 3.05
CA GLY A 128 -14.84 -16.39 2.50
C GLY A 128 -15.20 -15.59 1.23
N GLY A 129 -14.32 -14.75 0.68
CA GLY A 129 -14.52 -14.10 -0.61
C GLY A 129 -13.27 -13.48 -1.25
N GLU A 130 -12.41 -14.30 -1.88
CA GLU A 130 -11.39 -13.91 -2.87
C GLU A 130 -10.04 -13.37 -2.34
N VAL A 131 -9.05 -14.26 -2.17
CA VAL A 131 -7.62 -13.88 -2.04
C VAL A 131 -6.79 -14.76 -2.97
N THR A 132 -6.15 -14.15 -3.97
CA THR A 132 -5.15 -14.79 -4.84
C THR A 132 -3.80 -14.91 -4.12
N ALA A 133 -3.14 -16.05 -4.31
CA ALA A 133 -1.81 -16.34 -3.78
C ALA A 133 -0.73 -15.44 -4.42
N PRO A 134 0.43 -15.23 -3.76
CA PRO A 134 1.50 -14.33 -4.21
C PRO A 134 2.08 -14.68 -5.58
#